data_AF-A0A3D6BI93-F1
#
_entry.id   AF-A0A3D6BI93-F1
#
_cell.length_a   1.000
_cell.length_b   1.000
_cell.length_c   1.000
_cell.angle_alpha   90.00
_cell.angle_beta   90.00
_cell.angle_gamma   90.00
#
_symmetry.space_group_name_H-M   'P 1'
#
loop_
_entity.id
_entity.type
_entity.pdbx_description
1 polymer ?
#
loop_
_entity_poly.entity_id
_entity_poly.type
_entity_poly.pdbx_seq_one_letter_code
_entity_poly.pdbx_strand_id
1 'polypeptide(L)'
;MSITALNGFCMALADSVPGVSGGTIAFILGFYDRFLDSLHALFGKDRAERKAALIYLAKLGAGWGIGMITCVLALSGMFEKNIYFMSSLFLVLTVASLPFIIIAERPALIAFSRLYLYVHFPSNVLASAVLGIIIGHLIFRFGDSLLNKLKAPRLRAKS
;
A
#
# COMPACT_ATOMS: atom_id res chain seq x y z
N MET A 1 -3.25 -3.80 26.28
CA MET A 1 -2.24 -4.66 25.61
C MET A 1 -2.88 -5.55 24.54
N SER A 2 -4.12 -6.01 24.74
CA SER A 2 -4.82 -6.93 23.83
C SER A 2 -5.30 -6.32 22.50
N ILE A 3 -5.64 -5.01 22.47
CA ILE A 3 -6.23 -4.38 21.28
C ILE A 3 -5.27 -4.35 20.07
N THR A 4 -3.97 -4.10 20.30
CA THR A 4 -2.98 -4.06 19.21
C THR A 4 -2.73 -5.45 18.61
N ALA A 5 -2.73 -6.49 19.44
CA ALA A 5 -2.63 -7.86 18.95
C ALA A 5 -3.88 -8.26 18.18
N LEU A 6 -5.08 -7.87 18.64
CA LEU A 6 -6.33 -8.09 17.91
C LEU A 6 -6.35 -7.36 16.56
N ASN A 7 -5.86 -6.12 16.53
CA ASN A 7 -5.71 -5.36 15.29
C ASN A 7 -4.77 -6.06 14.30
N GLY A 8 -3.64 -6.60 14.79
CA GLY A 8 -2.73 -7.40 13.99
C GLY A 8 -3.39 -8.69 13.48
N PHE A 9 -4.18 -9.35 14.32
CA PHE A 9 -4.94 -10.55 13.95
C PHE A 9 -5.96 -10.25 12.84
N CYS A 10 -6.77 -9.21 12.98
CA CYS A 10 -7.72 -8.78 11.94
C CYS A 10 -7.01 -8.40 10.64
N MET A 11 -5.85 -7.74 10.74
CA MET A 11 -5.01 -7.41 9.58
C MET A 11 -4.52 -8.68 8.86
N ALA A 12 -4.08 -9.71 9.59
CA ALA A 12 -3.67 -10.99 9.02
C ALA A 12 -4.80 -11.76 8.34
N LEU A 13 -6.00 -11.76 8.93
CA LEU A 13 -7.17 -12.38 8.30
C LEU A 13 -7.51 -11.70 6.97
N ALA A 14 -7.39 -10.37 6.92
CA ALA A 14 -7.61 -9.60 5.71
C ALA A 14 -6.56 -9.91 4.64
N ASP A 15 -5.28 -9.93 5.00
CA ASP A 15 -4.17 -10.21 4.08
C ASP A 15 -4.21 -11.66 3.52
N SER A 16 -4.89 -12.59 4.21
CA SER A 16 -5.04 -13.98 3.77
C SER A 16 -6.06 -14.17 2.64
N VAL A 17 -6.92 -13.18 2.37
CA VAL A 17 -7.98 -13.25 1.35
C VAL A 17 -7.58 -12.46 0.11
N PRO A 18 -7.66 -13.02 -1.12
CA PRO A 18 -7.31 -12.31 -2.33
C PRO A 18 -8.19 -11.07 -2.54
N GLY A 19 -7.56 -9.93 -2.79
CA GLY A 19 -8.25 -8.66 -3.05
C GLY A 19 -8.65 -7.86 -1.80
N VAL A 20 -8.34 -8.35 -0.59
CA VAL A 20 -8.53 -7.60 0.66
C VAL A 20 -7.17 -7.17 1.21
N SER A 21 -7.01 -5.88 1.53
CA SER A 21 -5.77 -5.35 2.10
C SER A 21 -5.89 -5.14 3.61
N GLY A 22 -4.93 -5.66 4.37
CA GLY A 22 -4.80 -5.40 5.80
C GLY A 22 -4.58 -3.92 6.13
N GLY A 23 -4.00 -3.13 5.22
CA GLY A 23 -3.89 -1.68 5.36
C GLY A 23 -5.25 -0.97 5.33
N THR A 24 -6.17 -1.42 4.48
CA THR A 24 -7.55 -0.91 4.45
C THR A 24 -8.30 -1.26 5.74
N ILE A 25 -8.11 -2.48 6.26
CA ILE A 25 -8.69 -2.86 7.56
C ILE A 25 -8.07 -2.03 8.70
N ALA A 26 -6.78 -1.76 8.66
CA ALA A 26 -6.14 -0.86 9.61
C ALA A 26 -6.73 0.56 9.57
N PHE A 27 -7.09 1.03 8.38
CA PHE A 27 -7.74 2.34 8.19
C PHE A 27 -9.15 2.34 8.76
N ILE A 28 -9.97 1.34 8.43
CA ILE A 28 -11.34 1.21 8.93
C ILE A 28 -11.36 1.07 10.47
N LEU A 29 -10.41 0.32 11.03
CA LEU A 29 -10.28 0.15 12.49
C LEU A 29 -9.60 1.34 13.18
N GLY A 30 -9.22 2.38 12.44
CA GLY A 30 -8.70 3.64 12.98
C GLY A 30 -7.29 3.57 13.58
N PHE A 31 -6.53 2.51 13.33
CA PHE A 31 -5.15 2.38 13.81
C PHE A 31 -4.09 2.59 12.71
N TYR A 32 -4.52 2.90 11.49
CA TYR A 32 -3.65 3.09 10.33
C TYR A 32 -2.62 4.20 10.52
N ASP A 33 -3.03 5.37 11.03
CA ASP A 33 -2.10 6.49 11.25
C ASP A 33 -0.99 6.08 12.21
N ARG A 34 -1.36 5.48 13.34
CA ARG A 34 -0.39 4.95 14.31
C ARG A 34 0.52 3.87 13.70
N PHE A 35 -0.01 3.02 12.83
CA PHE A 35 0.77 2.01 12.12
C PHE A 35 1.78 2.65 11.16
N LEU A 36 1.36 3.61 10.34
CA LEU A 36 2.24 4.34 9.43
C LEU A 36 3.27 5.18 10.19
N ASP A 37 2.87 5.89 11.24
CA ASP A 37 3.78 6.68 12.08
C ASP A 37 4.85 5.80 12.72
N SER A 38 4.45 4.61 13.20
CA SER A 38 5.41 3.64 13.75
C SER A 38 6.35 3.10 12.67
N LEU A 39 5.86 2.88 11.45
CA LEU A 39 6.69 2.47 10.32
C LEU A 39 7.68 3.58 9.93
N HIS A 40 7.22 4.83 9.90
CA HIS A 40 8.04 6.00 9.59
C HIS A 40 9.11 6.25 10.66
N ALA A 41 8.71 6.19 11.94
CA ALA A 41 9.60 6.32 13.08
C ALA A 41 10.72 5.27 13.08
N LEU A 42 10.48 4.07 12.51
CA LEU A 42 11.50 3.02 12.38
C LEU A 42 12.71 3.46 11.53
N PHE A 43 12.47 4.31 10.53
CA PHE A 43 13.48 4.92 9.64
C PHE A 43 13.98 6.29 10.13
N GLY A 44 13.41 6.81 11.22
CA GLY A 44 13.83 8.06 11.85
C GLY A 44 15.25 7.99 12.43
N LYS A 45 15.78 9.15 12.85
CA LYS A 45 17.10 9.22 13.49
C LYS A 45 17.05 9.02 15.02
N ASP A 46 15.89 9.24 15.64
CA ASP A 46 15.74 9.13 17.09
C ASP A 46 15.68 7.67 17.55
N ARG A 47 16.60 7.26 18.44
CA ARG A 47 16.63 5.91 19.01
C ARG A 47 15.45 5.63 19.94
N ALA A 48 14.94 6.62 20.65
CA ALA A 48 13.84 6.44 21.61
C ALA A 48 12.53 6.15 20.86
N GLU A 49 12.23 6.95 19.84
CA GLU A 49 11.04 6.76 18.99
C GLU A 49 11.11 5.44 18.21
N ARG A 50 12.28 5.09 17.66
CA ARG A 50 12.50 3.78 16.99
C ARG A 50 12.23 2.60 17.90
N LYS A 51 12.68 2.66 19.16
CA LYS A 51 12.46 1.57 20.11
C LYS A 51 10.97 1.43 20.45
N ALA A 52 10.27 2.55 20.66
CA ALA A 52 8.83 2.54 20.90
C ALA A 52 8.04 2.00 19.70
N ALA A 53 8.40 2.44 18.49
CA ALA A 53 7.84 1.96 17.24
C ALA A 53 8.09 0.46 17.03
N LEU A 54 9.31 -0.03 17.28
CA LEU A 54 9.66 -1.44 17.19
C LEU A 54 8.83 -2.29 18.16
N ILE A 55 8.64 -1.83 19.41
CA ILE A 55 7.82 -2.55 20.40
C ILE A 55 6.35 -2.59 19.96
N TYR A 56 5.82 -1.48 19.42
CA TYR A 56 4.46 -1.44 18.89
C TYR A 56 4.31 -2.42 17.71
N LEU A 57 5.22 -2.34 16.74
CA LEU A 57 5.19 -3.15 15.53
C LEU A 57 5.42 -4.64 15.83
N ALA A 58 6.27 -4.97 16.82
CA ALA A 58 6.45 -6.34 17.30
C ALA A 58 5.16 -6.89 17.94
N LYS A 59 4.42 -6.07 18.70
CA LYS A 59 3.12 -6.48 19.28
C LYS A 59 2.05 -6.66 18.22
N LEU A 60 1.97 -5.75 17.25
CA LEU A 60 1.08 -5.87 16.10
C LEU A 60 1.43 -7.11 15.28
N GLY A 61 2.71 -7.29 14.99
CA GLY A 61 3.27 -8.42 14.24
C GLY A 61 3.07 -9.76 14.95
N ALA A 62 3.11 -9.80 16.28
CA ALA A 62 2.77 -11.01 17.04
C ALA A 62 1.30 -11.41 16.85
N GLY A 63 0.38 -10.43 16.92
CA GLY A 63 -1.03 -10.65 16.64
C GLY A 63 -1.28 -11.09 15.19
N TRP A 64 -0.59 -10.44 14.25
CA TRP A 64 -0.63 -10.80 12.83
C TRP A 64 -0.11 -12.21 12.58
N GLY A 65 1.03 -12.59 13.18
CA GLY A 65 1.61 -13.93 13.04
C GLY A 65 0.69 -15.02 13.58
N ILE A 66 0.07 -14.81 14.74
CA ILE A 66 -0.93 -15.72 15.29
C ILE A 66 -2.13 -15.82 14.33
N GLY A 67 -2.63 -14.68 13.83
CA GLY A 67 -3.74 -14.64 12.87
C GLY A 67 -3.43 -15.38 11.58
N MET A 68 -2.23 -15.21 11.02
CA MET A 68 -1.79 -15.92 9.82
C MET A 68 -1.72 -17.43 10.06
N ILE A 69 -1.11 -17.88 11.16
CA ILE A 69 -1.03 -19.31 11.47
C ILE A 69 -2.44 -19.90 11.63
N THR A 70 -3.32 -19.23 12.40
CA THR A 70 -4.70 -19.69 12.58
C THR A 70 -5.46 -19.73 11.25
N CYS A 71 -5.30 -18.70 10.40
CA CYS A 71 -5.95 -18.65 9.09
C CYS A 71 -5.46 -19.76 8.16
N VAL A 72 -4.15 -19.99 8.08
CA VAL A 72 -3.56 -21.07 7.27
C VAL A 72 -4.03 -22.43 7.74
N LEU A 73 -4.05 -22.70 9.04
CA LEU A 73 -4.55 -23.98 9.57
C LEU A 73 -6.05 -24.16 9.30
N ALA A 74 -6.85 -23.11 9.48
CA ALA A 74 -8.28 -23.14 9.20
C ALA A 74 -8.54 -23.38 7.70
N LEU A 75 -7.87 -22.65 6.81
CA LEU A 75 -7.97 -22.83 5.37
C LEU A 75 -7.52 -24.22 4.96
N SER A 76 -6.39 -24.71 5.46
CA SER A 76 -5.91 -26.08 5.18
C SER A 76 -6.96 -27.13 5.52
N GLY A 77 -7.59 -27.03 6.71
CA GLY A 77 -8.66 -27.94 7.10
C GLY A 77 -9.94 -27.80 6.26
N MET A 78 -10.23 -26.60 5.76
CA MET A 78 -11.36 -26.38 4.84
C MET A 78 -11.06 -26.88 3.43
N PHE A 79 -9.82 -26.76 2.96
CA PHE A 79 -9.36 -27.33 1.70
C PHE A 79 -9.53 -28.84 1.74
N GLU A 80 -9.04 -29.54 2.77
CA GLU A 80 -9.18 -31.00 2.88
C GLU A 80 -10.65 -31.47 2.80
N LYS A 81 -11.58 -30.75 3.43
CA LYS A 81 -13.00 -31.12 3.43
C LYS A 81 -13.73 -30.76 2.14
N ASN A 82 -13.35 -29.65 1.49
CA ASN A 82 -14.10 -29.06 0.39
C ASN A 82 -13.17 -28.51 -0.71
N ILE A 83 -12.22 -29.34 -1.19
CA ILE A 83 -11.18 -28.97 -2.16
C ILE A 83 -11.76 -28.23 -3.35
N TYR A 84 -12.80 -28.79 -3.98
CA TYR A 84 -13.38 -28.23 -5.21
C TYR A 84 -14.07 -26.89 -4.97
N PHE A 85 -14.76 -26.72 -3.85
CA PHE A 85 -15.41 -25.45 -3.52
C PHE A 85 -14.39 -24.35 -3.23
N MET A 86 -13.40 -24.63 -2.37
CA MET A 86 -12.37 -23.64 -2.05
C MET A 86 -11.52 -23.28 -3.27
N SER A 87 -11.09 -24.28 -4.04
CA SER A 87 -10.28 -24.03 -5.24
C SER A 87 -11.03 -23.23 -6.29
N SER A 88 -12.33 -23.52 -6.50
CA SER A 88 -13.15 -22.74 -7.44
C SER A 88 -13.40 -21.32 -6.93
N LEU A 89 -13.61 -21.12 -5.63
CA LEU A 89 -13.75 -19.78 -5.04
C LEU A 89 -12.49 -18.92 -5.26
N PHE A 90 -11.31 -19.44 -4.90
CA PHE A 90 -10.05 -18.70 -5.11
C PHE A 90 -9.73 -18.49 -6.60
N LEU A 91 -10.03 -19.48 -7.45
CA LEU A 91 -9.84 -19.36 -8.90
C LEU A 91 -10.73 -18.27 -9.48
N VAL A 92 -12.03 -18.26 -9.14
CA VAL A 92 -12.99 -17.27 -9.64
C VAL A 92 -12.63 -15.87 -9.15
N LEU A 93 -12.26 -15.71 -7.86
CA LEU A 93 -11.81 -14.41 -7.33
C LEU A 93 -10.54 -13.91 -8.04
N THR A 94 -9.58 -14.82 -8.28
CA THR A 94 -8.34 -14.47 -9.01
C THR A 94 -8.64 -14.06 -10.44
N VAL A 95 -9.42 -14.86 -11.18
CA VAL A 95 -9.79 -14.56 -12.58
C VAL A 95 -10.63 -13.29 -12.67
N ALA A 96 -11.55 -13.06 -11.74
CA ALA A 96 -12.34 -11.83 -11.66
C ALA A 96 -11.46 -10.59 -11.39
N SER A 97 -10.32 -10.73 -10.70
CA SER A 97 -9.38 -9.63 -10.48
C SER A 97 -8.56 -9.26 -11.72
N LEU A 98 -8.32 -10.20 -12.65
CA LEU A 98 -7.51 -9.97 -13.85
C LEU A 98 -7.98 -8.83 -14.76
N PRO A 99 -9.28 -8.70 -15.15
CA PRO A 99 -9.71 -7.59 -15.99
C PRO A 99 -9.47 -6.24 -15.33
N PHE A 100 -9.64 -6.14 -14.00
CA PHE A 100 -9.39 -4.92 -13.25
C PHE A 100 -7.90 -4.55 -13.27
N ILE A 101 -7.02 -5.53 -13.02
CA ILE A 101 -5.57 -5.33 -13.08
C ILE A 101 -5.13 -4.94 -14.48
N ILE A 102 -5.62 -5.62 -15.53
CA ILE A 102 -5.27 -5.29 -16.92
C ILE A 102 -5.68 -3.86 -17.25
N ILE A 103 -6.88 -3.43 -16.86
CA ILE A 103 -7.34 -2.05 -17.11
C ILE A 103 -6.46 -1.04 -16.38
N ALA A 104 -6.12 -1.29 -15.11
CA ALA A 104 -5.25 -0.43 -14.33
C ALA A 104 -3.82 -0.33 -14.92
N GLU A 105 -3.27 -1.45 -15.35
CA GLU A 105 -1.88 -1.57 -15.82
C GLU A 105 -1.72 -1.44 -17.35
N ARG A 106 -2.79 -1.15 -18.09
CA ARG A 106 -2.77 -0.89 -19.55
C ARG A 106 -1.65 0.07 -19.97
N PRO A 107 -1.41 1.21 -19.30
CA PRO A 107 -0.33 2.14 -19.67
C PRO A 107 1.06 1.51 -19.53
N ALA A 108 1.29 0.74 -18.46
CA ALA A 108 2.54 0.04 -18.21
C ALA A 108 2.77 -1.07 -19.25
N LEU A 109 1.73 -1.84 -19.57
CA LEU A 109 1.76 -2.87 -20.62
C LEU A 109 2.10 -2.29 -22.00
N ILE A 110 1.53 -1.13 -22.34
CA ILE A 110 1.84 -0.43 -23.59
C ILE A 110 3.30 0.06 -23.59
N ALA A 111 3.79 0.60 -22.49
CA ALA A 111 5.20 1.03 -22.36
C ALA A 111 6.17 -0.15 -22.50
N PHE A 112 5.89 -1.28 -21.85
CA PHE A 112 6.69 -2.51 -21.97
C PHE A 112 6.66 -3.10 -23.38
N SER A 113 5.48 -3.15 -24.01
CA SER A 113 5.34 -3.62 -25.41
C SER A 113 6.13 -2.76 -26.39
N ARG A 114 6.13 -1.43 -26.20
CA ARG A 114 6.90 -0.48 -27.03
C ARG A 114 8.41 -0.58 -26.84
N LEU A 115 8.87 -0.96 -25.64
CA LEU A 115 10.27 -1.24 -25.34
C LEU A 115 10.72 -2.59 -25.94
N TYR A 116 9.89 -3.63 -25.82
CA TYR A 116 10.19 -4.98 -26.30
C TYR A 116 10.20 -5.08 -27.84
N LEU A 117 9.32 -4.35 -28.52
CA LEU A 117 9.27 -4.28 -29.99
C LEU A 117 10.34 -3.38 -30.63
N TYR A 118 11.31 -2.88 -29.86
CA TYR A 118 12.37 -1.97 -30.34
C TYR A 118 11.88 -0.69 -31.04
N VAL A 119 10.60 -0.33 -30.87
CA VAL A 119 9.99 0.89 -31.44
C VAL A 119 10.55 2.16 -30.74
N HIS A 120 11.02 2.02 -29.50
CA HIS A 120 11.77 3.05 -28.78
C HIS A 120 12.98 2.43 -28.09
N PHE A 121 14.18 2.97 -28.36
CA PHE A 121 15.41 2.60 -27.62
C PHE A 121 15.22 2.85 -26.10
N PRO A 122 15.93 2.14 -25.21
CA PRO A 122 15.89 2.35 -23.76
C PRO A 122 16.11 3.81 -23.36
N SER A 123 16.89 4.54 -24.17
CA SER A 123 17.13 5.98 -24.04
C SER A 123 15.85 6.83 -24.14
N ASN A 124 14.84 6.41 -24.90
CA ASN A 124 13.59 7.15 -25.07
C ASN A 124 12.65 7.00 -23.86
N VAL A 125 12.63 5.83 -23.21
CA VAL A 125 11.90 5.61 -21.95
C VAL A 125 12.57 6.37 -20.80
N LEU A 126 13.91 6.37 -20.77
CA LEU A 126 14.68 7.20 -19.85
C LEU A 126 14.43 8.69 -20.11
N ALA A 127 14.41 9.13 -21.37
CA ALA A 127 14.16 10.52 -21.72
C ALA A 127 12.76 10.98 -21.29
N SER A 128 11.72 10.17 -21.50
CA SER A 128 10.35 10.52 -21.08
C SER A 128 10.19 10.51 -19.56
N ALA A 129 10.83 9.59 -18.85
CA ALA A 129 10.86 9.59 -17.38
C ALA A 129 11.55 10.84 -16.82
N VAL A 130 12.71 11.22 -17.37
CA VAL A 130 13.44 12.44 -16.98
C VAL A 130 12.60 13.69 -17.30
N LEU A 131 11.98 13.76 -18.48
CA LEU A 131 11.10 14.87 -18.84
C LEU A 131 9.90 14.97 -17.88
N GLY A 132 9.30 13.84 -17.51
CA GLY A 132 8.21 13.76 -16.55
C GLY A 132 8.60 14.27 -15.16
N ILE A 133 9.79 13.92 -14.68
CA ILE A 133 10.33 14.41 -13.40
C ILE A 133 10.56 15.93 -13.46
N ILE A 134 11.13 16.44 -14.55
CA ILE A 134 11.39 17.88 -14.73
C ILE A 134 10.08 18.66 -14.77
N ILE A 135 9.11 18.24 -15.59
CA ILE A 135 7.80 18.89 -15.71
C ILE A 135 7.06 18.83 -14.37
N GLY A 136 7.06 17.66 -13.71
CA GLY A 136 6.45 17.49 -12.39
C GLY A 136 7.05 18.43 -11.35
N HIS A 137 8.37 18.58 -11.33
CA HIS A 137 9.04 19.51 -10.41
C HIS A 137 8.70 20.98 -10.71
N LEU A 138 8.60 21.34 -11.99
CA LEU A 138 8.23 22.68 -12.43
C LEU A 138 6.78 23.04 -12.02
N ILE A 139 5.84 22.12 -12.24
CA ILE A 139 4.43 22.25 -11.84
C ILE A 139 4.33 22.38 -10.32
N PHE A 140 5.04 21.54 -9.57
CA PHE A 140 5.05 21.60 -8.11
C PHE A 140 5.56 22.96 -7.61
N ARG A 141 6.69 23.44 -8.13
CA ARG A 141 7.24 24.76 -7.74
C ARG A 141 6.32 25.91 -8.11
N PHE A 142 5.70 25.86 -9.30
CA PHE A 142 4.78 26.91 -9.72
C PHE A 142 3.50 26.91 -8.88
N GLY A 143 2.94 25.73 -8.61
CA GLY A 143 1.79 25.56 -7.72
C GLY A 143 2.07 26.07 -6.31
N ASP A 144 3.24 25.78 -5.76
CA ASP A 144 3.64 26.23 -4.43
C ASP A 144 3.89 27.75 -4.38
N SER A 145 4.47 28.32 -5.45
CA SER A 145 4.62 29.78 -5.60
C SER A 145 3.26 30.50 -5.71
N LEU A 146 2.30 29.91 -6.42
CA LEU A 146 0.94 30.44 -6.55
C LEU A 146 0.16 30.33 -5.25
N LEU A 147 0.24 29.19 -4.54
CA LEU A 147 -0.36 29.00 -3.23
C LEU A 147 0.20 29.98 -2.20
N ASN A 148 1.51 30.23 -2.20
CA ASN A 148 2.13 31.21 -1.33
C ASN A 148 1.69 32.65 -1.65
N LYS A 149 1.53 32.99 -2.94
CA LYS A 149 0.96 34.30 -3.34
C LYS A 149 -0.52 34.46 -2.99
N LEU A 150 -1.31 33.39 -3.00
CA LEU A 150 -2.73 33.41 -2.62
C LEU A 150 -2.94 33.42 -1.09
N LYS A 151 -2.01 32.85 -0.31
CA LYS A 151 -2.01 32.95 1.16
C LYS A 151 -1.47 34.31 1.66
N ALA A 152 -0.59 34.97 0.92
CA ALA A 152 -0.03 36.28 1.26
C ALA A 152 -1.07 37.39 1.55
N PRO A 153 -2.17 37.57 0.79
CA PRO A 153 -3.16 38.61 1.08
C PRO A 153 -4.06 38.31 2.29
N ARG A 154 -4.16 37.06 2.77
CA ARG A 154 -5.01 36.71 3.92
C ARG A 154 -4.35 36.94 5.29
N LEU A 155 -3.02 37.04 5.36
CA LEU A 155 -2.31 37.33 6.61
C LEU A 155 -2.24 38.82 6.96
N ARG A 156 -2.58 39.71 6.02
CA ARG A 156 -2.63 41.18 6.25
C ARG A 156 -4.01 41.70 6.67
N ALA A 157 -5.04 40.86 6.62
CA ALA A 157 -6.42 41.22 6.99
C ALA A 157 -6.83 40.72 8.39
N LYS A 158 -5.88 40.15 9.15
CA LYS A 158 -6.12 39.63 10.51
C LYS A 158 -5.10 40.13 11.55
N SER A 159 -4.38 41.21 11.25
CA SER A 159 -3.59 41.99 12.22
C SER A 159 -4.37 43.22 12.66
#